data_AF-A0A963JQP0-F1
#
_entry.id   AF-A0A963JQP0-F1
#
_cell.length_a   1.000
_cell.length_b   1.000
_cell.length_c   1.000
_cell.angle_alpha   90.00
_cell.angle_beta   90.00
_cell.angle_gamma   90.00
#
_symmetry.space_group_name_H-M   'P 1'
#
loop_
_entity.id
_entity.type
_entity.pdbx_description
1 polymer ?
#
loop_
_entity_poly.entity_id
_entity_poly.type
_entity_poly.pdbx_seq_one_letter_code
_entity_poly.pdbx_strand_id
1 'polypeptide(L)'
;MSPPLDRGADSTALHAIDFPLWGSRLIEASAGTGKTWTIAALYLRLVLGHGGSQAFARPLRPADILVMTFTRAATRELSDRIRARLIAAAQCFRGEAAVPAHDAFLADLLAAYPDGAARTQAAWRLALAAEGMDDAAVHTIDAWCQRMLREHAFDSGNLFDEELCADETAVQTEAAQDYWRQQCYPLDGATLDAVLAVWGSVQALVDDMRGLAAQDLPPGTGAGTLADCVQQAQQARCDAVAALKHGWAGRAQDMRQWLDDQTAPKDCDWNRTRLKPASYRTWLDQIVAWADSPEPALLELTAAAWNRLTPEGLLDARKDGAPPIALPEHFQALADLRAAQQALPDPAVALRLHAAARVQQRMAQLKRQTGSFGFADMPQRLDRALAGPNGERLRERITAQYPVALI
;
A
#
# COMPACT_ATOMS: atom_id res chain seq x y z
N MET A 1 -24.11 -6.84 11.40
CA MET A 1 -22.74 -7.34 11.71
C MET A 1 -22.49 -8.52 10.79
N SER A 2 -21.64 -8.37 9.77
CA SER A 2 -21.18 -9.51 8.98
C SER A 2 -20.25 -10.38 9.85
N PRO A 3 -20.36 -11.72 9.82
CA PRO A 3 -19.41 -12.56 10.52
C PRO A 3 -18.00 -12.34 9.94
N PRO A 4 -16.94 -12.42 10.78
CA PRO A 4 -15.57 -12.30 10.31
C PRO A 4 -15.29 -13.36 9.23
N LEU A 5 -14.55 -12.96 8.18
CA LEU A 5 -14.03 -13.88 7.18
C LEU A 5 -13.09 -14.87 7.89
N ASP A 6 -13.54 -16.11 8.03
CA ASP A 6 -12.76 -17.20 8.59
C ASP A 6 -11.57 -17.49 7.67
N ARG A 7 -10.38 -17.00 8.05
CA ARG A 7 -9.12 -17.19 7.31
C ARG A 7 -8.47 -18.54 7.59
N GLY A 8 -9.14 -19.42 8.37
CA GLY A 8 -8.59 -20.69 8.85
C GLY A 8 -9.03 -21.95 8.11
N ALA A 9 -9.83 -21.84 7.04
CA ALA A 9 -10.27 -23.01 6.28
C ALA A 9 -9.25 -23.43 5.21
N ASP A 10 -8.95 -24.73 5.14
CA ASP A 10 -8.17 -25.33 4.05
C ASP A 10 -8.75 -24.93 2.69
N SER A 11 -7.95 -24.25 1.86
CA SER A 11 -8.33 -23.84 0.52
C SER A 11 -8.64 -25.09 -0.33
N THR A 12 -9.88 -25.18 -0.83
CA THR A 12 -10.33 -26.30 -1.67
C THR A 12 -10.34 -25.88 -3.13
N ALA A 13 -9.98 -26.80 -4.04
CA ALA A 13 -10.04 -26.54 -5.47
C ALA A 13 -11.44 -26.08 -5.90
N LEU A 14 -11.50 -24.95 -6.62
CA LEU A 14 -12.77 -24.38 -7.06
C LEU A 14 -13.35 -25.18 -8.22
N HIS A 15 -14.54 -25.73 -8.01
CA HIS A 15 -15.37 -26.32 -9.05
C HIS A 15 -16.56 -25.39 -9.34
N ALA A 16 -16.48 -24.65 -10.45
CA ALA A 16 -17.45 -23.60 -10.77
C ALA A 16 -18.89 -24.11 -10.91
N ILE A 17 -19.09 -25.39 -11.28
CA ILE A 17 -20.42 -25.99 -11.47
C ILE A 17 -21.18 -26.22 -10.15
N ASP A 18 -20.47 -26.57 -9.08
CA ASP A 18 -21.04 -26.89 -7.75
C ASP A 18 -20.74 -25.84 -6.69
N PHE A 19 -20.05 -24.75 -7.06
CA PHE A 19 -19.70 -23.68 -6.14
C PHE A 19 -20.95 -23.09 -5.44
N PRO A 20 -20.96 -22.98 -4.10
CA PRO A 20 -22.09 -22.39 -3.38
C PRO A 20 -22.28 -20.89 -3.72
N LEU A 21 -23.44 -20.53 -4.27
CA LEU A 21 -23.78 -19.15 -4.64
C LEU A 21 -24.51 -18.38 -3.52
N TRP A 22 -24.16 -18.68 -2.27
CA TRP A 22 -24.74 -18.07 -1.07
C TRP A 22 -23.68 -17.81 0.01
N GLY A 23 -23.98 -16.83 0.87
CA GLY A 23 -23.06 -16.38 1.92
C GLY A 23 -21.85 -15.62 1.35
N SER A 24 -20.87 -15.36 2.21
CA SER A 24 -19.58 -14.78 1.81
C SER A 24 -18.61 -15.89 1.41
N ARG A 25 -18.00 -15.76 0.23
CA ARG A 25 -17.03 -16.74 -0.29
C ARG A 25 -15.76 -16.02 -0.75
N LEU A 26 -14.60 -16.56 -0.41
CA LEU A 26 -13.30 -16.09 -0.87
C LEU A 26 -12.76 -17.07 -1.91
N ILE A 27 -12.37 -16.55 -3.08
CA ILE A 27 -11.76 -17.33 -4.17
C ILE A 27 -10.34 -16.84 -4.37
N GLU A 28 -9.35 -17.68 -4.08
CA GLU A 28 -7.95 -17.38 -4.34
C GLU A 28 -7.58 -17.77 -5.77
N ALA A 29 -6.98 -16.86 -6.52
CA ALA A 29 -6.64 -17.10 -7.92
C ALA A 29 -5.35 -16.38 -8.36
N SER A 30 -4.30 -17.16 -8.60
CA SER A 30 -3.00 -16.69 -9.10
C SER A 30 -3.07 -16.09 -10.51
N ALA A 31 -1.98 -15.47 -10.96
CA ALA A 31 -1.89 -14.98 -12.33
C ALA A 31 -2.09 -16.14 -13.33
N GLY A 32 -2.92 -15.92 -14.35
CA GLY A 32 -3.18 -16.92 -15.39
C GLY A 32 -4.16 -18.06 -15.04
N THR A 33 -4.70 -18.14 -13.81
CA THR A 33 -5.59 -19.26 -13.40
C THR A 33 -7.06 -19.09 -13.78
N GLY A 34 -7.37 -18.27 -14.79
CA GLY A 34 -8.73 -18.15 -15.31
C GLY A 34 -9.74 -17.43 -14.39
N LYS A 35 -9.30 -16.42 -13.62
CA LYS A 35 -10.18 -15.54 -12.81
C LYS A 35 -11.42 -15.07 -13.57
N THR A 36 -11.17 -14.44 -14.70
CA THR A 36 -12.21 -13.88 -15.57
C THR A 36 -13.13 -14.96 -16.14
N TRP A 37 -12.59 -16.13 -16.45
CA TRP A 37 -13.38 -17.29 -16.88
C TRP A 37 -14.29 -17.79 -15.75
N THR A 38 -13.77 -17.86 -14.53
CA THR A 38 -14.51 -18.27 -13.34
C THR A 38 -15.67 -17.31 -13.06
N ILE A 39 -15.44 -16.00 -13.10
CA ILE A 39 -16.50 -15.00 -12.94
C ILE A 39 -17.59 -15.21 -13.98
N ALA A 40 -17.24 -15.38 -15.27
CA ALA A 40 -18.22 -15.61 -16.32
C ALA A 40 -18.99 -16.94 -16.16
N ALA A 41 -18.35 -17.99 -15.65
CA ALA A 41 -19.00 -19.27 -15.34
C ALA A 41 -20.00 -19.15 -14.18
N LEU A 42 -19.63 -18.48 -13.10
CA LEU A 42 -20.54 -18.21 -11.98
C LEU A 42 -21.71 -17.30 -12.41
N TYR A 43 -21.43 -16.32 -13.28
CA TYR A 43 -22.46 -15.45 -13.86
C TYR A 43 -23.53 -16.24 -14.64
N LEU A 44 -23.12 -17.21 -15.47
CA LEU A 44 -24.05 -18.11 -16.16
C LEU A 44 -24.95 -18.87 -15.18
N ARG A 45 -24.37 -19.40 -14.10
CA ARG A 45 -25.14 -20.12 -13.08
C ARG A 45 -26.15 -19.23 -12.38
N LEU A 46 -25.78 -18.00 -12.05
CA LEU A 46 -26.67 -17.01 -11.44
C LEU A 46 -27.84 -16.64 -12.38
N VAL A 47 -27.57 -16.42 -13.67
CA VAL A 47 -28.60 -16.15 -14.68
C VAL A 47 -29.58 -17.31 -14.84
N LEU A 48 -29.08 -18.54 -14.77
CA LEU A 48 -29.90 -19.73 -14.93
C LEU A 48 -30.62 -20.16 -13.64
N GLY A 49 -30.12 -19.77 -12.46
CA GLY A 49 -30.51 -20.33 -11.17
C GLY A 49 -30.03 -21.78 -11.00
N HIS A 50 -28.85 -22.11 -11.53
CA HIS A 50 -28.32 -23.48 -11.57
C HIS A 50 -27.51 -23.88 -10.31
N GLY A 51 -27.65 -25.14 -9.87
CA GLY A 51 -26.86 -25.72 -8.77
C GLY A 51 -27.66 -26.34 -7.61
N GLY A 52 -28.99 -26.48 -7.72
CA GLY A 52 -29.81 -27.10 -6.69
C GLY A 52 -29.69 -26.41 -5.33
N SER A 53 -29.25 -27.15 -4.30
CA SER A 53 -29.01 -26.60 -2.94
C SER A 53 -27.85 -25.58 -2.88
N GLN A 54 -27.00 -25.55 -3.90
CA GLN A 54 -25.90 -24.59 -4.05
C GLN A 54 -26.25 -23.42 -4.99
N ALA A 55 -27.46 -23.40 -5.55
CA ALA A 55 -27.94 -22.29 -6.38
C ALA A 55 -28.31 -21.06 -5.54
N PHE A 56 -28.34 -19.90 -6.19
CA PHE A 56 -29.03 -18.75 -5.64
C PHE A 56 -30.55 -18.99 -5.67
N ALA A 57 -31.28 -18.36 -4.75
CA ALA A 57 -32.71 -18.64 -4.51
C ALA A 57 -33.62 -18.44 -5.74
N ARG A 58 -33.19 -17.65 -6.73
CA ARG A 58 -33.89 -17.41 -7.99
C ARG A 58 -32.91 -17.16 -9.14
N PRO A 59 -33.32 -17.35 -10.41
CA PRO A 59 -32.59 -16.80 -11.55
C PRO A 59 -32.45 -15.27 -11.45
N LEU A 60 -31.29 -14.75 -11.82
CA LEU A 60 -30.96 -13.32 -11.76
C LEU A 60 -30.83 -12.70 -13.15
N ARG A 61 -31.14 -11.41 -13.25
CA ARG A 61 -30.89 -10.60 -14.45
C ARG A 61 -29.52 -9.94 -14.36
N PRO A 62 -28.92 -9.48 -15.47
CA PRO A 62 -27.64 -8.78 -15.42
C PRO A 62 -27.58 -7.60 -14.46
N ALA A 63 -28.68 -6.84 -14.35
CA ALA A 63 -28.81 -5.72 -13.42
C ALA A 63 -28.88 -6.14 -11.93
N ASP A 64 -29.22 -7.41 -11.64
CA ASP A 64 -29.29 -7.94 -10.27
C ASP A 64 -27.91 -8.46 -9.78
N ILE A 65 -26.90 -8.57 -10.65
CA ILE A 65 -25.58 -9.14 -10.35
C ILE A 65 -24.53 -8.03 -10.41
N LEU A 66 -24.10 -7.54 -9.24
CA LEU A 66 -23.04 -6.54 -9.15
C LEU A 66 -21.68 -7.20 -9.42
N VAL A 67 -20.93 -6.67 -10.37
CA VAL A 67 -19.56 -7.10 -10.67
C VAL A 67 -18.64 -5.90 -10.54
N MET A 68 -17.61 -6.01 -9.70
CA MET A 68 -16.71 -4.92 -9.38
C MET A 68 -15.27 -5.25 -9.79
N THR A 69 -14.51 -4.24 -10.20
CA THR A 69 -13.06 -4.38 -10.46
C THR A 69 -12.34 -3.04 -10.30
N PHE A 70 -11.00 -3.04 -10.37
CA PHE A 70 -10.19 -1.87 -10.06
C PHE A 70 -10.07 -0.85 -11.21
N THR A 71 -10.19 -1.27 -12.47
CA THR A 71 -9.92 -0.39 -13.61
C THR A 71 -11.06 -0.37 -14.63
N ARG A 72 -11.26 0.78 -15.27
CA ARG A 72 -12.25 0.95 -16.36
C ARG A 72 -11.96 0.12 -17.61
N ALA A 73 -10.70 -0.31 -17.78
CA ALA A 73 -10.34 -1.25 -18.85
C ALA A 73 -10.83 -2.65 -18.49
N ALA A 74 -10.58 -3.09 -17.25
CA ALA A 74 -11.04 -4.38 -16.75
C ALA A 74 -12.58 -4.47 -16.70
N THR A 75 -13.30 -3.40 -16.38
CA THR A 75 -14.79 -3.42 -16.42
C THR A 75 -15.30 -3.70 -17.82
N ARG A 76 -14.78 -2.99 -18.84
CA ARG A 76 -15.16 -3.17 -20.25
C ARG A 76 -14.83 -4.58 -20.72
N GLU A 77 -13.58 -5.01 -20.49
CA GLU A 77 -13.14 -6.35 -20.87
C GLU A 77 -14.00 -7.44 -20.20
N LEU A 78 -14.30 -7.31 -18.91
CA LEU A 78 -15.10 -8.27 -18.17
C LEU A 78 -16.55 -8.30 -18.68
N SER A 79 -17.15 -7.14 -18.95
CA SER A 79 -18.50 -7.02 -19.52
C SER A 79 -18.59 -7.69 -20.88
N ASP A 80 -17.64 -7.41 -21.79
CA ASP A 80 -17.60 -8.01 -23.12
C ASP A 80 -17.45 -9.54 -23.06
N ARG A 81 -16.62 -10.04 -22.14
CA ARG A 81 -16.43 -11.48 -21.92
C ARG A 81 -17.68 -12.16 -21.37
N ILE A 82 -18.37 -11.55 -20.40
CA ILE A 82 -19.62 -12.08 -19.85
C ILE A 82 -20.69 -12.11 -20.95
N ARG A 83 -20.82 -11.05 -21.75
CA ARG A 83 -21.75 -11.00 -22.88
C ARG A 83 -21.47 -12.11 -23.89
N ALA A 84 -20.22 -12.23 -24.35
CA ALA A 84 -19.82 -13.27 -25.30
C ALA A 84 -20.10 -14.67 -24.74
N ARG A 85 -19.88 -14.87 -23.45
CA ARG A 85 -20.17 -16.13 -22.75
C ARG A 85 -21.67 -16.46 -22.73
N LEU A 86 -22.52 -15.49 -22.43
CA LEU A 86 -23.98 -15.64 -22.45
C LEU A 86 -24.49 -15.99 -23.85
N ILE A 87 -23.99 -15.30 -24.89
CA ILE A 87 -24.35 -15.58 -26.29
C ILE A 87 -23.96 -17.00 -26.69
N ALA A 88 -22.70 -17.39 -26.43
CA ALA A 88 -22.20 -18.72 -26.77
C ALA A 88 -22.99 -19.83 -26.05
N ALA A 89 -23.29 -19.63 -24.76
CA ALA A 89 -24.12 -20.56 -24.00
C ALA A 89 -25.55 -20.64 -24.56
N ALA A 90 -26.17 -19.51 -24.90
CA ALA A 90 -27.51 -19.49 -25.49
C ALA A 90 -27.58 -20.27 -26.82
N GLN A 91 -26.58 -20.11 -27.70
CA GLN A 91 -26.48 -20.84 -28.96
C GLN A 91 -26.32 -22.36 -28.74
N CYS A 92 -25.48 -22.77 -27.78
CA CYS A 92 -25.34 -24.19 -27.43
C CYS A 92 -26.64 -24.77 -26.87
N PHE A 93 -27.33 -24.02 -26.01
CA PHE A 93 -28.62 -24.42 -25.45
C PHE A 93 -29.72 -24.50 -26.53
N ARG A 94 -29.66 -23.70 -27.59
CA ARG A 94 -30.56 -23.82 -28.77
C ARG A 94 -30.16 -24.92 -29.76
N GLY A 95 -28.97 -25.50 -29.61
CA GLY A 95 -28.43 -26.47 -30.57
C GLY A 95 -27.92 -25.83 -31.88
N GLU A 96 -27.75 -24.51 -31.90
CA GLU A 96 -27.22 -23.76 -33.05
C GLU A 96 -25.70 -23.86 -33.17
N ALA A 97 -25.03 -24.13 -32.05
CA ALA A 97 -23.58 -24.30 -31.97
C ALA A 97 -23.24 -25.51 -31.09
N ALA A 98 -22.12 -26.17 -31.39
CA ALA A 98 -21.58 -27.21 -30.51
C ALA A 98 -20.82 -26.58 -29.35
N VAL A 99 -20.83 -27.24 -28.19
CA VAL A 99 -20.01 -26.83 -27.03
C VAL A 99 -18.52 -26.96 -27.40
N PRO A 100 -17.69 -25.93 -27.18
CA PRO A 100 -16.25 -26.03 -27.43
C PRO A 100 -15.60 -27.17 -26.63
N ALA A 101 -14.72 -27.96 -27.26
CA ALA A 101 -14.14 -29.16 -26.64
C ALA A 101 -13.34 -28.90 -25.36
N HIS A 102 -12.83 -27.68 -25.17
CA HIS A 102 -12.06 -27.27 -23.98
C HIS A 102 -12.95 -26.75 -22.84
N ASP A 103 -14.27 -26.72 -23.03
CA ASP A 103 -15.21 -26.09 -22.12
C ASP A 103 -16.10 -27.13 -21.42
N ALA A 104 -15.46 -27.92 -20.57
CA ALA A 104 -16.12 -28.96 -19.78
C ALA A 104 -17.27 -28.38 -18.93
N PHE A 105 -17.10 -27.18 -18.38
CA PHE A 105 -18.15 -26.50 -17.61
C PHE A 105 -19.42 -26.28 -18.42
N LEU A 106 -19.34 -25.77 -19.65
CA LEU A 106 -20.53 -25.56 -20.46
C LEU A 106 -21.15 -26.88 -20.90
N ALA A 107 -20.32 -27.92 -21.11
CA ALA A 107 -20.81 -29.26 -21.44
C ALA A 107 -21.62 -29.85 -20.27
N ASP A 108 -21.07 -29.80 -19.05
CA ASP A 108 -21.74 -30.26 -17.83
C ASP A 108 -23.01 -29.45 -17.54
N LEU A 109 -22.92 -28.12 -17.69
CA LEU A 109 -24.06 -27.22 -17.53
C LEU A 109 -25.16 -27.54 -18.54
N LEU A 110 -24.83 -27.79 -19.81
CA LEU A 110 -25.80 -28.16 -20.85
C LEU A 110 -26.42 -29.54 -20.57
N ALA A 111 -25.62 -30.51 -20.15
CA ALA A 111 -26.09 -31.86 -19.82
C ALA A 111 -27.13 -31.88 -18.69
N ALA A 112 -27.07 -30.91 -17.77
CA ALA A 112 -28.07 -30.73 -16.72
C ALA A 112 -29.43 -30.21 -17.23
N TYR A 113 -29.54 -29.76 -18.49
CA TYR A 113 -30.78 -29.31 -19.12
C TYR A 113 -31.11 -30.22 -20.32
N PRO A 114 -31.81 -31.35 -20.11
CA PRO A 114 -32.20 -32.24 -21.21
C PRO A 114 -33.11 -31.53 -22.22
N ASP A 115 -33.13 -32.04 -23.45
CA ASP A 115 -33.98 -31.48 -24.52
C ASP A 115 -35.44 -31.40 -24.09
N GLY A 116 -36.06 -30.24 -24.34
CA GLY A 116 -37.43 -29.94 -23.94
C GLY A 116 -37.58 -28.52 -23.40
N ALA A 117 -38.75 -28.27 -22.80
CA ALA A 117 -39.14 -26.92 -22.38
C ALA A 117 -38.15 -26.24 -21.42
N ALA A 118 -37.52 -27.00 -20.52
CA ALA A 118 -36.54 -26.46 -19.57
C ALA A 118 -35.28 -25.93 -20.26
N ARG A 119 -34.75 -26.66 -21.25
CA ARG A 119 -33.60 -26.23 -22.06
C ARG A 119 -33.93 -25.03 -22.93
N THR A 120 -35.12 -25.01 -23.55
CA THR A 120 -35.60 -23.86 -24.31
C THR A 120 -35.76 -22.61 -23.42
N GLN A 121 -36.30 -22.75 -22.21
CA GLN A 121 -36.42 -21.65 -21.26
C GLN A 121 -35.04 -21.14 -20.80
N ALA A 122 -34.10 -22.04 -20.53
CA ALA A 122 -32.72 -21.68 -20.19
C ALA A 122 -32.03 -20.92 -21.34
N ALA A 123 -32.17 -21.40 -22.59
CA ALA A 123 -31.68 -20.71 -23.78
C ALA A 123 -32.25 -19.27 -23.88
N TRP A 124 -33.55 -19.12 -23.65
CA TRP A 124 -34.22 -17.82 -23.70
C TRP A 124 -33.74 -16.88 -22.59
N ARG A 125 -33.56 -17.38 -21.35
CA ARG A 125 -33.00 -16.59 -20.24
C ARG A 125 -31.58 -16.11 -20.54
N LEU A 126 -30.73 -16.98 -21.09
CA LEU A 126 -29.36 -16.64 -21.49
C LEU A 126 -29.32 -15.59 -22.59
N ALA A 127 -30.20 -15.72 -23.59
CA ALA A 127 -30.32 -14.74 -24.67
C ALA A 127 -30.78 -13.37 -24.14
N LEU A 128 -31.84 -13.35 -23.32
CA LEU A 128 -32.34 -12.12 -22.71
C LEU A 128 -31.29 -11.46 -21.80
N ALA A 129 -30.52 -12.26 -21.06
CA ALA A 129 -29.42 -11.75 -20.25
C ALA A 129 -28.29 -11.17 -21.12
N ALA A 130 -27.95 -11.80 -22.26
CA ALA A 130 -26.97 -11.25 -23.19
C ALA A 130 -27.39 -9.91 -23.82
N GLU A 131 -28.68 -9.78 -24.15
CA GLU A 131 -29.28 -8.53 -24.62
C GLU A 131 -29.26 -7.46 -23.53
N GLY A 132 -29.61 -7.83 -22.29
CA GLY A 132 -29.62 -6.94 -21.13
C GLY A 132 -28.25 -6.59 -20.55
N MET A 133 -27.14 -6.94 -21.21
CA MET A 133 -25.79 -6.64 -20.71
C MET A 133 -25.42 -5.15 -20.81
N ASP A 134 -26.15 -4.34 -21.59
CA ASP A 134 -25.96 -2.88 -21.60
C ASP A 134 -26.34 -2.24 -20.26
N ASP A 135 -27.30 -2.85 -19.55
CA ASP A 135 -27.75 -2.45 -18.21
C ASP A 135 -27.06 -3.27 -17.10
N ALA A 136 -26.02 -4.05 -17.43
CA ALA A 136 -25.32 -4.88 -16.45
C ALA A 136 -24.60 -4.03 -15.40
N ALA A 137 -24.65 -4.48 -14.15
CA ALA A 137 -24.02 -3.80 -13.03
C ALA A 137 -22.51 -4.12 -12.94
N VAL A 138 -21.76 -3.82 -14.00
CA VAL A 138 -20.30 -4.02 -14.08
C VAL A 138 -19.58 -2.68 -13.92
N HIS A 139 -18.98 -2.44 -12.77
CA HIS A 139 -18.48 -1.12 -12.39
C HIS A 139 -17.09 -1.17 -11.76
N THR A 140 -16.39 -0.03 -11.79
CA THR A 140 -15.29 0.16 -10.83
C THR A 140 -15.87 0.48 -9.45
N ILE A 141 -15.09 0.24 -8.40
CA ILE A 141 -15.55 0.45 -7.01
C ILE A 141 -16.04 1.89 -6.82
N ASP A 142 -15.26 2.88 -7.28
CA ASP A 142 -15.57 4.30 -7.23
C ASP A 142 -16.85 4.67 -8.00
N ALA A 143 -17.01 4.15 -9.22
CA ALA A 143 -18.15 4.45 -10.07
C ALA A 143 -19.46 3.88 -9.49
N TRP A 144 -19.40 2.69 -8.89
CA TRP A 144 -20.55 2.11 -8.20
C TRP A 144 -20.92 2.91 -6.95
N CYS A 145 -19.94 3.25 -6.10
CA CYS A 145 -20.17 4.09 -4.93
C CYS A 145 -20.81 5.43 -5.31
N GLN A 146 -20.29 6.08 -6.35
CA GLN A 146 -20.88 7.32 -6.87
C GLN A 146 -22.33 7.13 -7.32
N ARG A 147 -22.62 6.06 -8.07
CA ARG A 147 -23.97 5.73 -8.52
C ARG A 147 -24.92 5.55 -7.34
N MET A 148 -24.53 4.78 -6.32
CA MET A 148 -25.35 4.57 -5.12
C MET A 148 -25.62 5.85 -4.34
N LEU A 149 -24.60 6.71 -4.20
CA LEU A 149 -24.75 8.00 -3.55
C LEU A 149 -25.73 8.92 -4.28
N ARG A 150 -25.77 8.86 -5.63
CA ARG A 150 -26.67 9.66 -6.49
C ARG A 150 -28.09 9.09 -6.56
N GLU A 151 -28.25 7.80 -6.84
CA GLU A 151 -29.56 7.14 -6.97
C GLU A 151 -30.34 7.14 -5.66
N HIS A 152 -29.63 7.17 -4.53
CA HIS A 152 -30.21 7.23 -3.20
C HIS A 152 -29.87 8.53 -2.47
N ALA A 153 -29.77 9.66 -3.19
CA ALA A 153 -29.41 10.98 -2.62
C ALA A 153 -30.19 11.35 -1.35
N PHE A 154 -31.49 11.07 -1.31
CA PHE A 154 -32.34 11.32 -0.14
C PHE A 154 -31.95 10.46 1.08
N ASP A 155 -31.63 9.19 0.86
CA ASP A 155 -31.24 8.28 1.95
C ASP A 155 -29.76 8.44 2.30
N SER A 156 -28.92 8.92 1.39
CA SER A 156 -27.49 9.18 1.63
C SER A 156 -27.23 10.54 2.30
N GLY A 157 -28.21 11.46 2.28
CA GLY A 157 -28.08 12.79 2.88
C GLY A 157 -27.13 13.73 2.12
N ASN A 158 -26.78 13.40 0.88
CA ASN A 158 -25.92 14.21 0.02
C ASN A 158 -26.70 15.37 -0.61
N LEU A 159 -26.01 16.48 -0.88
CA LEU A 159 -26.58 17.60 -1.64
C LEU A 159 -26.83 17.13 -3.09
N PHE A 160 -27.97 17.52 -3.66
CA PHE A 160 -28.38 17.12 -5.01
C PHE A 160 -27.40 17.56 -6.11
N ASP A 161 -26.63 18.63 -5.85
CA ASP A 161 -25.68 19.23 -6.79
C ASP A 161 -24.23 19.00 -6.32
N GLU A 162 -23.74 17.77 -6.47
CA GLU A 162 -22.33 17.45 -6.24
C GLU A 162 -21.60 17.21 -7.56
N GLU A 163 -20.59 18.04 -7.81
CA GLU A 163 -19.75 17.93 -8.99
C GLU A 163 -18.64 16.92 -8.73
N LEU A 164 -18.52 15.95 -9.64
CA LEU A 164 -17.41 15.01 -9.65
C LEU A 164 -16.23 15.68 -10.35
N CYS A 165 -15.16 15.93 -9.61
CA CYS A 165 -13.94 16.48 -10.16
C CYS A 165 -13.02 15.34 -10.60
N ALA A 166 -12.75 15.25 -11.90
CA ALA A 166 -11.84 14.25 -12.45
C ALA A 166 -10.36 14.59 -12.20
N ASP A 167 -10.04 15.87 -11.98
CA ASP A 167 -8.68 16.35 -11.76
C ASP A 167 -8.61 17.21 -10.49
N GLU A 168 -8.13 16.59 -9.42
CA GLU A 168 -8.02 17.22 -8.10
C GLU A 168 -6.71 18.00 -7.92
N THR A 169 -5.89 18.13 -8.98
CA THR A 169 -4.60 18.82 -8.92
C THR A 169 -4.73 20.27 -8.49
N ALA A 170 -5.79 20.96 -8.92
CA ALA A 170 -6.06 22.34 -8.53
C ALA A 170 -6.30 22.46 -7.01
N VAL A 171 -7.17 21.60 -6.45
CA VAL A 171 -7.49 21.58 -5.01
C VAL A 171 -6.26 21.19 -4.19
N GLN A 172 -5.47 20.23 -4.67
CA GLN A 172 -4.22 19.84 -4.03
C GLN A 172 -3.21 20.98 -4.00
N THR A 173 -3.04 21.66 -5.13
CA THR A 173 -2.13 22.80 -5.27
C THR A 173 -2.55 23.93 -4.34
N GLU A 174 -3.83 24.25 -4.28
CA GLU A 174 -4.38 25.25 -3.35
C GLU A 174 -4.11 24.87 -1.89
N ALA A 175 -4.38 23.62 -1.50
CA ALA A 175 -4.15 23.15 -0.14
C ALA A 175 -2.66 23.19 0.27
N ALA A 176 -1.75 22.84 -0.64
CA ALA A 176 -0.31 22.93 -0.40
C ALA A 176 0.18 24.39 -0.31
N GLN A 177 -0.36 25.29 -1.13
CA GLN A 177 -0.08 26.73 -1.03
C GLN A 177 -0.61 27.33 0.28
N ASP A 178 -1.81 26.93 0.71
CA ASP A 178 -2.37 27.31 2.00
C ASP A 178 -1.48 26.84 3.16
N TYR A 179 -1.02 25.59 3.11
CA TYR A 179 -0.07 25.06 4.08
C TYR A 179 1.21 25.90 4.11
N TRP A 180 1.80 26.18 2.94
CA TRP A 180 3.02 27.00 2.85
C TRP A 180 2.83 28.39 3.46
N ARG A 181 1.73 29.08 3.12
CA ARG A 181 1.41 30.40 3.69
C ARG A 181 1.24 30.36 5.20
N GLN A 182 0.59 29.33 5.73
CA GLN A 182 0.29 29.22 7.16
C GLN A 182 1.49 28.74 7.99
N GLN A 183 2.34 27.88 7.43
CA GLN A 183 3.36 27.16 8.19
C GLN A 183 4.79 27.61 7.87
N CYS A 184 5.06 28.12 6.67
CA CYS A 184 6.41 28.53 6.26
C CYS A 184 6.63 30.03 6.38
N TYR A 185 5.64 30.88 6.07
CA TYR A 185 5.80 32.34 6.16
C TYR A 185 6.10 32.86 7.58
N PRO A 186 5.58 32.25 8.67
CA PRO A 186 5.93 32.67 10.02
C PRO A 186 7.33 32.24 10.48
N LEU A 187 8.04 31.41 9.71
CA LEU A 187 9.34 30.87 10.11
C LEU A 187 10.49 31.82 9.78
N ASP A 188 11.51 31.79 10.61
CA ASP A 188 12.76 32.50 10.42
C ASP A 188 13.99 31.66 10.87
N GLY A 189 15.18 32.16 10.54
CA GLY A 189 16.46 31.59 10.94
C GLY A 189 16.64 30.10 10.61
N ALA A 190 17.25 29.37 11.54
CA ALA A 190 17.60 27.96 11.37
C ALA A 190 16.38 27.04 11.12
N THR A 191 15.19 27.42 11.61
CA THR A 191 13.96 26.66 11.38
C THR A 191 13.52 26.78 9.92
N LEU A 192 13.58 27.99 9.35
CA LEU A 192 13.28 28.21 7.94
C LEU A 192 14.31 27.53 7.04
N ASP A 193 15.60 27.62 7.37
CA ASP A 193 16.67 26.96 6.60
C ASP A 193 16.47 25.44 6.54
N ALA A 194 16.06 24.82 7.65
CA ALA A 194 15.75 23.39 7.70
C ALA A 194 14.56 23.02 6.80
N VAL A 195 13.53 23.85 6.74
CA VAL A 195 12.38 23.64 5.84
C VAL A 195 12.78 23.82 4.38
N LEU A 196 13.58 24.86 4.06
CA LEU A 196 14.04 25.14 2.70
C LEU A 196 15.04 24.08 2.18
N ALA A 197 15.78 23.42 3.06
CA ALA A 197 16.61 22.28 2.71
C ALA A 197 15.79 21.08 2.22
N VAL A 198 14.55 20.92 2.70
CA VAL A 198 13.60 19.90 2.22
C VAL A 198 12.85 20.39 0.99
N TRP A 199 12.32 21.62 1.04
CA TRP A 199 11.54 22.23 -0.04
C TRP A 199 12.10 23.61 -0.39
N GLY A 200 12.94 23.67 -1.43
CA GLY A 200 13.50 24.94 -1.90
C GLY A 200 12.48 25.90 -2.52
N SER A 201 11.25 25.45 -2.76
CA SER A 201 10.15 26.30 -3.26
C SER A 201 8.78 25.70 -2.93
N VAL A 202 7.73 26.51 -3.05
CA VAL A 202 6.33 26.05 -2.95
C VAL A 202 6.04 24.94 -3.97
N GLN A 203 6.62 25.02 -5.18
CA GLN A 203 6.43 24.00 -6.20
C GLN A 203 7.04 22.66 -5.77
N ALA A 204 8.22 22.68 -5.13
CA ALA A 204 8.83 21.47 -4.59
C ALA A 204 7.93 20.82 -3.51
N LEU A 205 7.28 21.62 -2.66
CA LEU A 205 6.27 21.11 -1.73
C LEU A 205 5.09 20.48 -2.48
N VAL A 206 4.52 21.18 -3.48
CA VAL A 206 3.36 20.67 -4.25
C VAL A 206 3.66 19.32 -4.89
N ASP A 207 4.83 19.18 -5.51
CA ASP A 207 5.23 17.94 -6.17
C ASP A 207 5.47 16.80 -5.17
N ASP A 208 6.07 17.10 -4.01
CA ASP A 208 6.25 16.14 -2.92
C ASP A 208 4.89 15.67 -2.37
N MET A 209 3.96 16.61 -2.12
CA MET A 209 2.61 16.28 -1.64
C MET A 209 1.82 15.46 -2.67
N ARG A 210 2.06 15.65 -3.98
CA ARG A 210 1.48 14.82 -5.04
C ARG A 210 1.96 13.38 -4.94
N GLY A 211 3.26 13.17 -4.70
CA GLY A 211 3.84 11.85 -4.49
C GLY A 211 3.34 11.15 -3.22
N LEU A 212 2.99 11.92 -2.18
CA LEU A 212 2.51 11.41 -0.89
C LEU A 212 0.98 11.28 -0.79
N ALA A 213 0.23 11.73 -1.79
CA ALA A 213 -1.24 11.78 -1.73
C ALA A 213 -1.90 10.40 -1.57
N ALA A 214 -1.28 9.35 -2.11
CA ALA A 214 -1.77 7.98 -2.06
C ALA A 214 -1.25 7.17 -0.86
N GLN A 215 -0.44 7.78 0.03
CA GLN A 215 0.15 7.08 1.16
C GLN A 215 -0.74 7.18 2.40
N ASP A 216 -0.88 6.06 3.11
CA ASP A 216 -1.52 6.03 4.42
C ASP A 216 -0.60 6.68 5.45
N LEU A 217 -1.09 7.76 6.06
CA LEU A 217 -0.36 8.47 7.09
C LEU A 217 -0.64 7.87 8.48
N PRO A 218 0.39 7.70 9.32
CA PRO A 218 0.20 7.26 10.70
C PRO A 218 -0.78 8.18 11.46
N PRO A 219 -1.62 7.62 12.35
CA PRO A 219 -2.54 8.41 13.16
C PRO A 219 -1.77 9.39 14.06
N GLY A 220 -2.28 10.62 14.18
CA GLY A 220 -1.64 11.68 14.98
C GLY A 220 -0.55 12.48 14.26
N THR A 221 -0.27 12.18 12.99
CA THR A 221 0.58 13.03 12.14
C THR A 221 -0.04 14.41 11.90
N GLY A 222 0.79 15.45 11.76
CA GLY A 222 0.32 16.83 11.54
C GLY A 222 -0.16 17.56 12.80
N ALA A 223 0.19 17.07 13.99
CA ALA A 223 -0.08 17.79 15.24
C ALA A 223 0.93 18.94 15.46
N GLY A 224 0.47 20.03 16.07
CA GLY A 224 1.30 21.21 16.36
C GLY A 224 1.56 22.10 15.15
N THR A 225 2.60 22.91 15.25
CA THR A 225 3.09 23.75 14.14
C THR A 225 4.27 23.10 13.44
N LEU A 226 4.55 23.52 12.20
CA LEU A 226 5.75 23.08 11.48
C LEU A 226 7.03 23.47 12.25
N ALA A 227 7.03 24.62 12.93
CA ALA A 227 8.16 25.02 13.78
C ALA A 227 8.42 24.01 14.90
N ASP A 228 7.37 23.59 15.62
CA ASP A 228 7.49 22.57 16.67
C ASP A 228 8.01 21.25 16.11
N CYS A 229 7.52 20.85 14.92
CA CYS A 229 7.95 19.64 14.24
C CYS A 229 9.45 19.67 13.89
N VAL A 230 9.94 20.79 13.34
CA VAL A 230 11.37 20.99 13.03
C VAL A 230 12.21 20.90 14.31
N GLN A 231 11.80 21.62 15.36
CA GLN A 231 12.54 21.64 16.62
C GLN A 231 12.59 20.25 17.28
N GLN A 232 11.48 19.52 17.31
CA GLN A 232 11.43 18.16 17.83
C GLN A 232 12.29 17.19 17.03
N ALA A 233 12.25 17.27 15.69
CA ALA A 233 13.05 16.41 14.82
C ALA A 233 14.56 16.70 14.96
N GLN A 234 14.94 17.97 15.06
CA GLN A 234 16.33 18.37 15.31
C GLN A 234 16.80 17.91 16.70
N GLN A 235 15.99 18.11 17.74
CA GLN A 235 16.32 17.66 19.10
C GLN A 235 16.46 16.14 19.17
N ALA A 236 15.51 15.38 18.60
CA ALA A 236 15.56 13.93 18.56
C ALA A 236 16.82 13.42 17.83
N ARG A 237 17.24 14.11 16.76
CA ARG A 237 18.49 13.80 16.07
C ARG A 237 19.71 14.11 16.94
N CYS A 238 19.75 15.26 17.61
CA CYS A 238 20.82 15.63 18.53
C CYS A 238 20.95 14.61 19.67
N ASP A 239 19.83 14.21 20.28
CA ASP A 239 19.79 13.22 21.36
C ASP A 239 20.27 11.85 20.87
N ALA A 240 19.85 11.43 19.67
CA ALA A 240 20.31 10.19 19.07
C ALA A 240 21.81 10.21 18.79
N VAL A 241 22.36 11.32 18.28
CA VAL A 241 23.82 11.47 18.10
C VAL A 241 24.55 11.46 19.44
N ALA A 242 24.04 12.15 20.46
CA ALA A 242 24.63 12.14 21.79
C ALA A 242 24.65 10.73 22.41
N ALA A 243 23.57 9.95 22.22
CA ALA A 243 23.51 8.55 22.62
C ALA A 243 24.55 7.69 21.89
N LEU A 244 24.75 7.92 20.58
CA LEU A 244 25.77 7.23 19.80
C LEU A 244 27.20 7.55 20.25
N LYS A 245 27.46 8.73 20.81
CA LYS A 245 28.78 9.13 21.32
C LYS A 245 29.12 8.51 22.67
N HIS A 246 28.10 8.13 23.44
CA HIS A 246 28.28 7.70 24.82
C HIS A 246 29.20 6.46 24.91
N GLY A 247 30.25 6.57 25.73
CA GLY A 247 31.22 5.49 25.96
C GLY A 247 32.27 5.27 24.86
N TRP A 248 32.24 6.03 23.76
CA TRP A 248 33.20 5.82 22.65
C TRP A 248 34.63 6.25 22.96
N ALA A 249 34.82 7.26 23.81
CA ALA A 249 36.17 7.66 24.24
C ALA A 249 36.90 6.50 24.93
N GLY A 250 36.23 5.81 25.85
CA GLY A 250 36.77 4.62 26.52
C GLY A 250 37.00 3.45 25.57
N ARG A 251 35.99 3.11 24.74
CA ARG A 251 36.11 2.02 23.76
C ARG A 251 37.27 2.24 22.79
N ALA A 252 37.47 3.47 22.30
CA ALA A 252 38.56 3.80 21.39
C ALA A 252 39.94 3.72 22.08
N GLN A 253 40.03 4.10 23.36
CA GLN A 253 41.24 3.91 24.15
C GLN A 253 41.55 2.42 24.38
N ASP A 254 40.55 1.60 24.68
CA ASP A 254 40.71 0.15 24.84
C ASP A 254 41.14 -0.52 23.52
N MET A 255 40.53 -0.13 22.40
CA MET A 255 40.96 -0.55 21.06
C MET A 255 42.41 -0.19 20.77
N ARG A 256 42.82 1.03 21.15
CA ARG A 256 44.18 1.53 20.96
C ARG A 256 45.17 0.72 21.78
N GLN A 257 44.90 0.54 23.07
CA GLN A 257 45.74 -0.23 23.96
C GLN A 257 45.91 -1.66 23.46
N TRP A 258 44.81 -2.32 23.07
CA TRP A 258 44.85 -3.67 22.54
C TRP A 258 45.68 -3.75 21.24
N LEU A 259 45.51 -2.83 20.29
CA LEU A 259 46.31 -2.81 19.05
C LEU A 259 47.80 -2.53 19.30
N ASP A 260 48.10 -1.64 20.25
CA ASP A 260 49.47 -1.34 20.66
C ASP A 260 50.12 -2.59 21.26
N ASP A 261 49.45 -3.28 22.18
CA ASP A 261 49.94 -4.54 22.79
C ASP A 261 50.16 -5.64 21.75
N GLN A 262 49.27 -5.75 20.77
CA GLN A 262 49.36 -6.73 19.68
C GLN A 262 50.48 -6.44 18.67
N THR A 263 50.87 -5.18 18.50
CA THR A 263 51.86 -4.76 17.48
C THR A 263 53.23 -4.40 18.04
N ALA A 264 53.36 -4.26 19.36
CA ALA A 264 54.60 -3.97 20.08
C ALA A 264 55.69 -5.06 19.95
N PRO A 265 55.40 -6.38 20.03
CA PRO A 265 56.43 -7.42 19.93
C PRO A 265 57.10 -7.41 18.56
N LYS A 266 58.44 -7.54 18.50
CA LYS A 266 59.21 -7.50 17.25
C LYS A 266 58.73 -8.55 16.23
N ASP A 267 58.48 -9.77 16.70
CA ASP A 267 57.76 -10.83 15.99
C ASP A 267 56.28 -10.80 16.37
N CYS A 268 55.47 -10.15 15.54
CA CYS A 268 54.01 -10.12 15.66
C CYS A 268 53.34 -10.78 14.44
N ASP A 269 52.14 -11.31 14.65
CA ASP A 269 51.31 -11.95 13.61
C ASP A 269 50.67 -10.97 12.62
N TRP A 270 50.86 -9.67 12.83
CA TRP A 270 50.23 -8.60 12.06
C TRP A 270 51.12 -8.11 10.92
N ASN A 271 50.53 -7.83 9.75
CA ASN A 271 51.22 -7.19 8.65
C ASN A 271 51.35 -5.68 8.92
N ARG A 272 52.53 -5.24 9.38
CA ARG A 272 52.81 -3.83 9.74
C ARG A 272 52.70 -2.84 8.58
N THR A 273 52.74 -3.29 7.33
CA THR A 273 52.51 -2.42 6.17
C THR A 273 51.02 -2.16 5.98
N ARG A 274 50.19 -3.17 6.25
CA ARG A 274 48.74 -3.05 6.20
C ARG A 274 48.22 -2.35 7.47
N LEU A 275 48.66 -2.74 8.66
CA LEU A 275 48.21 -2.20 9.95
C LEU A 275 49.34 -1.39 10.61
N LYS A 276 49.48 -0.13 10.17
CA LYS A 276 50.54 0.77 10.64
C LYS A 276 50.14 1.42 11.98
N PRO A 277 51.00 1.40 13.02
CA PRO A 277 50.73 2.07 14.29
C PRO A 277 50.38 3.55 14.18
N ALA A 278 51.09 4.29 13.33
CA ALA A 278 50.77 5.71 13.10
C ALA A 278 49.35 5.91 12.54
N SER A 279 48.89 5.03 11.65
CA SER A 279 47.59 5.13 11.00
C SER A 279 46.43 4.82 11.95
N TYR A 280 46.45 3.66 12.62
CA TYR A 280 45.34 3.30 13.50
C TYR A 280 45.27 4.21 14.74
N ARG A 281 46.41 4.69 15.27
CA ARG A 281 46.41 5.65 16.37
C ARG A 281 45.74 6.97 15.95
N THR A 282 46.06 7.47 14.76
CA THR A 282 45.41 8.69 14.23
C THR A 282 43.90 8.52 14.11
N TRP A 283 43.43 7.37 13.61
CA TRP A 283 41.99 7.11 13.48
C TRP A 283 41.30 6.96 14.85
N LEU A 284 41.94 6.30 15.82
CA LEU A 284 41.37 6.15 17.16
C LEU A 284 41.37 7.47 17.92
N ASP A 285 42.40 8.31 17.74
CA ASP A 285 42.43 9.67 18.30
C ASP A 285 41.32 10.55 17.70
N GLN A 286 40.96 10.36 16.42
CA GLN A 286 39.79 10.99 15.82
C GLN A 286 38.47 10.53 16.48
N ILE A 287 38.34 9.24 16.80
CA ILE A 287 37.15 8.72 17.49
C ILE A 287 37.05 9.28 18.91
N VAL A 288 38.17 9.36 19.64
CA VAL A 288 38.21 9.97 20.98
C VAL A 288 37.81 11.45 20.91
N ALA A 289 38.44 12.22 20.02
CA ALA A 289 38.14 13.64 19.85
C ALA A 289 36.67 13.89 19.44
N TRP A 290 36.12 13.02 18.57
CA TRP A 290 34.71 13.06 18.23
C TRP A 290 33.83 12.79 19.44
N ALA A 291 34.09 11.72 20.20
CA ALA A 291 33.30 11.32 21.36
C ALA A 291 33.29 12.39 22.46
N ASP A 292 34.44 13.04 22.70
CA ASP A 292 34.60 14.08 23.73
C ASP A 292 34.08 15.46 23.30
N SER A 293 33.85 15.68 22.00
CA SER A 293 33.30 16.96 21.52
C SER A 293 31.88 17.20 22.07
N PRO A 294 31.51 18.42 22.48
CA PRO A 294 30.13 18.73 22.87
C PRO A 294 29.17 18.82 21.68
N GLU A 295 29.68 18.84 20.45
CA GLU A 295 28.86 19.03 19.26
C GLU A 295 28.14 17.73 18.84
N PRO A 296 26.86 17.81 18.41
CA PRO A 296 26.10 16.67 17.90
C PRO A 296 26.50 16.35 16.44
N ALA A 297 27.80 16.27 16.18
CA ALA A 297 28.36 15.92 14.88
C ALA A 297 28.47 14.41 14.72
N LEU A 298 28.39 13.95 13.47
CA LEU A 298 28.64 12.55 13.11
C LEU A 298 30.15 12.25 13.11
N LEU A 299 30.50 10.99 13.35
CA LEU A 299 31.88 10.52 13.25
C LEU A 299 32.26 10.41 11.77
N GLU A 300 33.14 11.29 11.33
CA GLU A 300 33.72 11.26 10.00
C GLU A 300 35.10 10.60 10.01
N LEU A 301 35.17 9.41 9.44
CA LEU A 301 36.42 8.68 9.23
C LEU A 301 36.65 8.41 7.74
N THR A 302 37.92 8.28 7.35
CA THR A 302 38.27 7.86 5.99
C THR A 302 37.77 6.44 5.68
N ALA A 303 37.55 6.13 4.40
CA ALA A 303 37.16 4.77 3.99
C ALA A 303 38.16 3.70 4.47
N ALA A 304 39.45 4.03 4.51
CA ALA A 304 40.48 3.13 5.04
C ALA A 304 40.29 2.84 6.53
N ALA A 305 39.95 3.85 7.33
CA ALA A 305 39.69 3.69 8.76
C ALA A 305 38.42 2.85 9.00
N TRP A 306 37.33 3.18 8.32
CA TRP A 306 36.06 2.44 8.39
C TRP A 306 36.20 0.97 8.00
N ASN A 307 37.07 0.66 7.04
CA ASN A 307 37.27 -0.72 6.61
C ASN A 307 38.31 -1.47 7.45
N ARG A 308 39.27 -0.76 8.08
CA ARG A 308 40.37 -1.41 8.81
C ARG A 308 40.07 -1.69 10.27
N LEU A 309 39.28 -0.83 10.92
CA LEU A 309 38.95 -0.96 12.34
C LEU A 309 37.70 -1.84 12.57
N THR A 310 37.40 -2.77 11.66
CA THR A 310 36.36 -3.80 11.82
C THR A 310 36.98 -5.18 11.98
N PRO A 311 36.23 -6.18 12.47
CA PRO A 311 36.72 -7.54 12.57
C PRO A 311 37.29 -8.07 11.25
N GLU A 312 36.58 -7.89 10.14
CA GLU A 312 37.00 -8.34 8.82
C GLU A 312 38.28 -7.64 8.36
N GLY A 313 38.36 -6.32 8.57
CA GLY A 313 39.52 -5.51 8.22
C GLY A 313 40.77 -5.87 8.99
N LEU A 314 40.62 -6.20 10.27
CA LEU A 314 41.73 -6.66 11.11
C LEU A 314 42.17 -8.07 10.74
N LEU A 315 41.24 -8.99 10.50
CA LEU A 315 41.57 -10.36 10.08
C LEU A 315 42.32 -10.37 8.74
N ASP A 316 41.92 -9.53 7.76
CA ASP A 316 42.66 -9.35 6.49
C ASP A 316 44.08 -8.76 6.68
N ALA A 317 44.32 -8.06 7.79
CA ALA A 317 45.62 -7.49 8.11
C ALA A 317 46.58 -8.48 8.79
N ARG A 318 46.15 -9.71 9.13
CA ARG A 318 47.00 -10.75 9.69
C ARG A 318 47.90 -11.37 8.62
N LYS A 319 49.05 -11.90 9.03
CA LYS A 319 49.96 -12.65 8.14
C LYS A 319 49.38 -14.03 7.84
N ASP A 320 49.73 -14.57 6.67
CA ASP A 320 49.35 -15.93 6.29
C ASP A 320 49.90 -16.95 7.30
N GLY A 321 49.04 -17.85 7.77
CA GLY A 321 49.40 -18.88 8.78
C GLY A 321 49.40 -18.40 10.23
N ALA A 322 49.01 -17.15 10.51
CA ALA A 322 48.85 -16.68 11.89
C ALA A 322 47.76 -17.46 12.65
N PRO A 323 47.94 -17.75 13.95
CA PRO A 323 46.93 -18.44 14.75
C PRO A 323 45.63 -17.63 14.86
N PRO A 324 44.48 -18.28 15.11
CA PRO A 324 43.23 -17.57 15.39
C PRO A 324 43.36 -16.65 16.60
N ILE A 325 42.69 -15.49 16.56
CA ILE A 325 42.65 -14.53 17.65
C ILE A 325 41.20 -14.14 17.97
N ALA A 326 40.88 -13.97 19.25
CA ALA A 326 39.65 -13.33 19.66
C ALA A 326 39.82 -11.81 19.60
N LEU A 327 39.00 -11.15 18.79
CA LEU A 327 39.00 -9.69 18.68
C LEU A 327 38.09 -9.09 19.77
N PRO A 328 38.47 -7.96 20.39
CA PRO A 328 37.59 -7.19 21.26
C PRO A 328 36.27 -6.82 20.57
N GLU A 329 35.17 -6.84 21.34
CA GLU A 329 33.83 -6.49 20.86
C GLU A 329 33.74 -5.06 20.30
N HIS A 330 34.64 -4.17 20.72
CA HIS A 330 34.67 -2.77 20.29
C HIS A 330 34.86 -2.60 18.77
N PHE A 331 35.55 -3.53 18.11
CA PHE A 331 35.72 -3.49 16.65
C PHE A 331 34.40 -3.80 15.92
N GLN A 332 33.60 -4.74 16.43
CA GLN A 332 32.24 -4.97 15.91
C GLN A 332 31.35 -3.78 16.21
N ALA A 333 31.43 -3.22 17.42
CA ALA A 333 30.66 -2.04 17.80
C ALA A 333 30.94 -0.83 16.90
N LEU A 334 32.14 -0.72 16.29
CA LEU A 334 32.44 0.35 15.33
C LEU A 334 31.73 0.14 13.99
N ALA A 335 31.65 -1.11 13.52
CA ALA A 335 30.85 -1.45 12.35
C ALA A 335 29.36 -1.14 12.61
N ASP A 336 28.86 -1.50 13.79
CA ASP A 336 27.48 -1.22 14.20
C ASP A 336 27.22 0.29 14.34
N LEU A 337 28.18 1.06 14.85
CA LEU A 337 28.10 2.53 14.90
C LEU A 337 27.92 3.13 13.51
N ARG A 338 28.66 2.64 12.51
CA ARG A 338 28.53 3.11 11.13
C ARG A 338 27.11 2.91 10.60
N ALA A 339 26.53 1.73 10.84
CA ALA A 339 25.15 1.44 10.47
C ALA A 339 24.15 2.31 11.26
N ALA A 340 24.38 2.50 12.56
CA ALA A 340 23.52 3.32 13.40
C ALA A 340 23.51 4.80 12.99
N GLN A 341 24.66 5.36 12.56
CA GLN A 341 24.72 6.73 12.03
C GLN A 341 23.92 6.89 10.73
N GLN A 342 23.88 5.86 9.89
CA GLN A 342 23.08 5.85 8.66
C GLN A 342 21.57 5.71 8.94
N ALA A 343 21.21 5.09 10.06
CA ALA A 343 19.84 4.88 10.51
C ALA A 343 19.29 6.02 11.40
N LEU A 344 20.03 7.11 11.57
CA LEU A 344 19.58 8.25 12.37
C LEU A 344 18.28 8.84 11.81
N PRO A 345 17.39 9.36 12.68
CA PRO A 345 16.19 10.04 12.23
C PRO A 345 16.53 11.17 11.26
N ASP A 346 15.93 11.12 10.07
CA ASP A 346 16.01 12.19 9.08
C ASP A 346 14.89 13.21 9.36
N PRO A 347 15.22 14.47 9.72
CA PRO A 347 14.23 15.50 9.93
C PRO A 347 13.29 15.70 8.74
N ALA A 348 13.77 15.47 7.51
CA ALA A 348 12.95 15.62 6.32
C ALA A 348 11.71 14.69 6.33
N VAL A 349 11.83 13.50 6.92
CA VAL A 349 10.71 12.55 7.03
C VAL A 349 9.61 13.11 7.95
N ALA A 350 9.99 13.66 9.11
CA ALA A 350 9.03 14.25 10.04
C ALA A 350 8.29 15.44 9.41
N LEU A 351 9.03 16.31 8.71
CA LEU A 351 8.48 17.47 8.00
C LEU A 351 7.50 17.03 6.91
N ARG A 352 7.87 16.04 6.08
CA ARG A 352 7.01 15.48 5.03
C ARG A 352 5.72 14.90 5.58
N LEU A 353 5.80 14.13 6.67
CA LEU A 353 4.61 13.57 7.33
C LEU A 353 3.69 14.66 7.88
N HIS A 354 4.25 15.70 8.51
CA HIS A 354 3.48 16.83 8.99
C HIS A 354 2.77 17.57 7.85
N ALA A 355 3.50 17.88 6.77
CA ALA A 355 2.94 18.54 5.60
C ALA A 355 1.85 17.72 4.92
N ALA A 356 2.10 16.43 4.68
CA ALA A 356 1.15 15.54 4.04
C ALA A 356 -0.17 15.48 4.83
N ALA A 357 -0.10 15.33 6.16
CA ALA A 357 -1.29 15.27 7.01
C ALA A 357 -2.11 16.57 6.95
N ARG A 358 -1.45 17.74 7.03
CA ARG A 358 -2.12 19.04 7.03
C ARG A 358 -2.69 19.39 5.65
N VAL A 359 -1.98 19.05 4.57
CA VAL A 359 -2.46 19.23 3.20
C VAL A 359 -3.66 18.34 2.92
N GLN A 360 -3.63 17.05 3.31
CA GLN A 360 -4.78 16.15 3.16
C GLN A 360 -6.00 16.67 3.95
N GLN A 361 -5.81 17.13 5.19
CA GLN A 361 -6.88 17.75 5.98
C GLN A 361 -7.46 19.00 5.29
N ARG A 362 -6.60 19.86 4.74
CA ARG A 362 -7.02 21.07 4.04
C ARG A 362 -7.75 20.76 2.74
N MET A 363 -7.27 19.82 1.94
CA MET A 363 -7.97 19.33 0.75
C MET A 363 -9.37 18.83 1.10
N ALA A 364 -9.50 18.02 2.16
CA ALA A 364 -10.80 17.52 2.61
C ALA A 364 -11.75 18.65 3.05
N GLN A 365 -11.24 19.78 3.56
CA GLN A 365 -12.06 20.96 3.87
C GLN A 365 -12.49 21.70 2.60
N LEU A 366 -11.56 21.96 1.68
CA LEU A 366 -11.84 22.66 0.42
C LEU A 366 -12.92 21.91 -0.39
N LYS A 367 -12.77 20.59 -0.54
CA LYS A 367 -13.76 19.72 -1.19
C LYS A 367 -15.16 19.82 -0.58
N ARG A 368 -15.24 19.81 0.77
CA ARG A 368 -16.52 19.95 1.48
C ARG A 368 -17.16 21.33 1.28
N GLN A 369 -16.35 22.39 1.17
CA GLN A 369 -16.83 23.75 0.96
C GLN A 369 -17.37 23.96 -0.45
N THR A 370 -16.72 23.35 -1.45
CA THR A 370 -17.10 23.47 -2.86
C THR A 370 -18.13 22.42 -3.30
N GLY A 371 -18.39 21.39 -2.48
CA GLY A 371 -19.23 20.26 -2.88
C GLY A 371 -18.62 19.40 -3.99
N SER A 372 -17.30 19.54 -4.22
CA SER A 372 -16.56 18.89 -5.29
C SER A 372 -15.75 17.72 -4.73
N PHE A 373 -15.95 16.53 -5.31
CA PHE A 373 -15.33 15.30 -4.81
C PHE A 373 -14.68 14.50 -5.93
N GLY A 374 -13.59 13.83 -5.61
CA GLY A 374 -12.89 12.93 -6.51
C GLY A 374 -13.40 11.49 -6.44
N PHE A 375 -12.96 10.66 -7.39
CA PHE A 375 -13.30 9.23 -7.42
C PHE A 375 -12.82 8.48 -6.18
N ALA A 376 -11.64 8.83 -5.66
CA ALA A 376 -11.06 8.20 -4.46
C ALA A 376 -11.88 8.45 -3.18
N ASP A 377 -12.68 9.52 -3.15
CA ASP A 377 -13.53 9.84 -2.00
C ASP A 377 -14.78 8.96 -1.94
N MET A 378 -15.22 8.40 -3.07
CA MET A 378 -16.53 7.74 -3.19
C MET A 378 -16.75 6.57 -2.20
N PRO A 379 -15.78 5.66 -1.99
CA PRO A 379 -15.95 4.56 -1.02
C PRO A 379 -16.15 5.06 0.41
N GLN A 380 -15.32 6.00 0.86
CA GLN A 380 -15.40 6.56 2.23
C GLN A 380 -16.71 7.32 2.44
N ARG A 381 -17.21 7.98 1.39
CA ARG A 381 -18.48 8.69 1.44
C ARG A 381 -19.67 7.74 1.53
N LEU A 382 -19.68 6.66 0.75
CA LEU A 382 -20.73 5.65 0.86
C LEU A 382 -20.71 4.97 2.24
N ASP A 383 -19.52 4.67 2.77
CA ASP A 383 -19.37 4.13 4.13
C ASP A 383 -19.97 5.07 5.19
N ARG A 384 -19.65 6.36 5.12
CA ARG A 384 -20.23 7.36 6.02
C ARG A 384 -21.75 7.46 5.88
N ALA A 385 -22.29 7.38 4.65
CA ALA A 385 -23.74 7.39 4.43
C ALA A 385 -24.42 6.14 5.03
N LEU A 386 -23.80 4.96 4.90
CA LEU A 386 -24.27 3.71 5.47
C LEU A 386 -24.20 3.66 7.01
N ALA A 387 -23.29 4.45 7.61
CA ALA A 387 -23.18 4.65 9.05
C ALA A 387 -24.09 5.79 9.58
N GLY A 388 -24.73 6.54 8.67
CA GLY A 388 -25.61 7.65 9.00
C GLY A 388 -27.03 7.23 9.45
N PRO A 389 -27.89 8.19 9.81
CA PRO A 389 -29.23 7.92 10.35
C PRO A 389 -30.15 7.17 9.38
N ASN A 390 -29.97 7.34 8.07
CA ASN A 390 -30.73 6.66 7.02
C ASN A 390 -30.01 5.41 6.47
N GLY A 391 -28.90 5.00 7.09
CA GLY A 391 -28.02 3.96 6.57
C GLY A 391 -28.67 2.57 6.49
N GLU A 392 -29.62 2.25 7.38
CA GLU A 392 -30.38 0.98 7.31
C GLU A 392 -31.21 0.89 6.03
N ARG A 393 -31.98 1.94 5.73
CA ARG A 393 -32.80 2.00 4.51
C ARG A 393 -31.95 1.99 3.24
N LEU A 394 -30.80 2.67 3.25
CA LEU A 394 -29.85 2.66 2.15
C LEU A 394 -29.32 1.23 1.92
N ARG A 395 -28.95 0.51 2.98
CA ARG A 395 -28.49 -0.89 2.91
C ARG A 395 -29.56 -1.83 2.36
N GLU A 396 -30.80 -1.68 2.80
CA GLU A 396 -31.94 -2.46 2.28
C GLU A 396 -32.14 -2.25 0.78
N ARG A 397 -32.09 -1.00 0.31
CA ARG A 397 -32.22 -0.69 -1.12
C ARG A 397 -31.09 -1.28 -1.95
N ILE A 398 -29.84 -1.10 -1.51
CA ILE A 398 -28.67 -1.63 -2.20
C ILE A 398 -28.72 -3.16 -2.28
N THR A 399 -29.04 -3.83 -1.18
CA THR A 399 -29.09 -5.31 -1.14
C THR A 399 -30.31 -5.89 -1.89
N ALA A 400 -31.42 -5.14 -1.96
CA ALA A 400 -32.55 -5.52 -2.80
C ALA A 400 -32.25 -5.37 -4.31
N GLN A 401 -31.49 -4.34 -4.68
CA GLN A 401 -31.07 -4.08 -6.06
C GLN A 401 -29.99 -5.08 -6.51
N TYR A 402 -28.99 -5.32 -5.65
CA TYR A 402 -27.85 -6.19 -5.92
C TYR A 402 -27.80 -7.34 -4.90
N PRO A 403 -28.64 -8.38 -5.06
CA PRO A 403 -28.63 -9.53 -4.17
C PRO A 403 -27.32 -10.33 -4.19
N VAL A 404 -26.51 -10.20 -5.24
CA VAL A 404 -25.22 -10.88 -5.40
C VAL A 404 -24.17 -9.88 -5.88
N ALA A 405 -22.98 -9.95 -5.29
CA ALA A 405 -21.80 -9.19 -5.70
C ALA A 405 -20.62 -10.13 -5.99
N LEU A 406 -19.93 -9.91 -7.12
CA LEU A 406 -18.70 -10.57 -7.54
C LEU A 406 -17.61 -9.48 -7.59
N ILE A 407 -16.61 -9.55 -6.72
CA ILE A 407 -15.58 -8.52 -6.53
C ILE A 407 -14.20 -9.05 -6.91
#